data_AF-A0A8B6F883-F1
#
_entry.id   AF-A0A8B6F883-F1
#
_cell.length_a   1.000
_cell.length_b   1.000
_cell.length_c   1.000
_cell.angle_alpha   90.00
_cell.angle_beta   90.00
_cell.angle_gamma   90.00
#
_symmetry.space_group_name_H-M   'P 1'
#
loop_
_entity.id
_entity.type
_entity.pdbx_description
1 polymer ?
#
loop_
_entity_poly.entity_id
_entity_poly.type
_entity_poly.pdbx_seq_one_letter_code
_entity_poly.pdbx_strand_id
1 'polypeptide(L)'
;NVLPSRNELKHSLIHLRDDHWRFIRNTLLPTFSSGKIRAMNSIFKRSYEQLVENLKPKAEAGEPIEFKQVFGAYTMDIIASAGFGLDVDSQKNPENKFTKYAKILFDFKFSRLIVLISKLNINKINKIR
;
A
#
# COMPACT_ATOMS: atom_id res chain seq x y z
N ASN A 1 18.79 -4.43 9.64
CA ASN A 1 18.72 -3.26 8.73
C ASN A 1 18.95 -3.72 7.30
N VAL A 2 17.95 -4.32 6.67
CA VAL A 2 18.04 -4.79 5.28
C VAL A 2 16.90 -4.13 4.52
N LEU A 3 17.12 -2.89 4.11
CA LEU A 3 16.31 -2.31 3.04
C LEU A 3 16.87 -2.84 1.73
N PRO A 4 16.02 -3.25 0.78
CA PRO A 4 16.50 -3.73 -0.51
C PRO A 4 17.35 -2.64 -1.16
N SER A 5 18.55 -3.01 -1.59
CA SER A 5 19.44 -2.08 -2.30
C SER A 5 18.73 -1.53 -3.54
N ARG A 6 19.09 -0.33 -4.03
CA ARG A 6 18.44 0.26 -5.23
C ARG A 6 18.42 -0.69 -6.43
N ASN A 7 19.38 -1.61 -6.49
CA ASN A 7 19.47 -2.62 -7.54
C ASN A 7 18.39 -3.71 -7.44
N GLU A 8 17.83 -3.98 -6.27
CA GLU A 8 16.78 -4.98 -6.09
C GLU A 8 15.41 -4.47 -6.57
N LEU A 9 15.16 -3.15 -6.46
CA LEU A 9 13.91 -2.54 -6.92
C LEU A 9 13.91 -2.17 -8.42
N LYS A 10 15.01 -2.39 -9.14
CA LYS A 10 15.15 -2.01 -10.56
C LYS A 10 14.13 -2.67 -11.48
N HIS A 11 13.63 -3.85 -11.09
CA HIS A 11 12.61 -4.61 -11.81
C HIS A 11 11.19 -4.38 -11.28
N SER A 12 11.02 -3.52 -10.26
CA SER A 12 9.70 -3.11 -9.81
C SER A 12 8.97 -2.34 -10.91
N LEU A 13 7.65 -2.53 -11.02
CA LEU A 13 6.80 -1.89 -12.02
C LEU A 13 7.00 -0.36 -12.06
N ILE A 14 7.27 0.29 -10.92
CA ILE A 14 7.48 1.74 -10.85
C ILE A 14 8.81 2.22 -11.46
N HIS A 15 9.77 1.31 -11.68
CA HIS A 15 11.08 1.62 -12.25
C HIS A 15 11.24 1.14 -13.69
N LEU A 16 10.44 0.15 -14.12
CA LEU A 16 10.44 -0.35 -15.49
C LEU A 16 10.01 0.74 -16.49
N ARG A 17 10.46 0.60 -17.75
CA ARG A 17 10.11 1.50 -18.85
C ARG A 17 9.60 0.74 -20.07
N ASP A 18 8.95 1.49 -20.96
CA ASP A 18 8.57 1.07 -22.32
C ASP A 18 7.87 -0.30 -22.37
N ASP A 19 8.36 -1.22 -23.18
CA ASP A 19 7.72 -2.51 -23.40
C ASP A 19 7.82 -3.44 -22.19
N HIS A 20 8.89 -3.36 -21.38
CA HIS A 20 8.98 -4.11 -20.13
C HIS A 20 7.92 -3.63 -19.13
N TRP A 21 7.73 -2.32 -18.99
CA TRP A 21 6.65 -1.77 -18.17
C TRP A 21 5.29 -2.18 -18.70
N ARG A 22 5.07 -2.09 -20.02
CA ARG A 22 3.81 -2.47 -20.66
C ARG A 22 3.48 -3.94 -20.41
N PHE A 23 4.46 -4.81 -20.58
CA PHE A 23 4.33 -6.24 -20.35
C PHE A 23 3.93 -6.55 -18.90
N ILE A 24 4.73 -6.11 -17.92
CA ILE A 24 4.46 -6.38 -16.50
C ILE A 24 3.15 -5.73 -16.04
N ARG A 25 2.85 -4.51 -16.51
CA ARG A 25 1.55 -3.85 -16.23
C ARG A 25 0.39 -4.69 -16.73
N ASN A 26 0.45 -5.15 -17.98
CA ASN A 26 -0.62 -5.96 -18.57
C ASN A 26 -0.81 -7.29 -17.83
N THR A 27 0.27 -7.89 -17.33
CA THR A 27 0.20 -9.08 -16.48
C THR A 27 -0.49 -8.83 -15.13
N LEU A 28 -0.27 -7.66 -14.52
CA LEU A 28 -0.80 -7.33 -13.19
C LEU A 28 -2.22 -6.74 -13.21
N LEU A 29 -2.63 -6.09 -14.29
CA LEU A 29 -3.93 -5.42 -14.41
C LEU A 29 -5.15 -6.31 -14.09
N PRO A 30 -5.21 -7.59 -14.52
CA PRO A 30 -6.35 -8.47 -14.22
C PRO A 30 -6.61 -8.67 -12.72
N THR A 31 -5.57 -8.61 -11.88
CA THR A 31 -5.65 -8.74 -10.42
C THR A 31 -6.48 -7.62 -9.78
N PHE A 32 -6.54 -6.45 -10.43
CA PHE A 32 -7.28 -5.27 -9.96
C PHE A 32 -8.57 -5.02 -10.76
N SER A 33 -9.11 -6.05 -11.40
CA SER A 33 -10.44 -5.97 -12.03
C SER A 33 -11.53 -5.73 -10.98
N SER A 34 -12.65 -5.14 -11.40
CA SER A 34 -13.80 -4.85 -10.53
C SER A 34 -14.32 -6.09 -9.80
N GLY A 35 -14.34 -7.25 -10.49
CA GLY A 35 -14.74 -8.53 -9.89
C GLY A 35 -13.78 -8.99 -8.77
N LYS A 36 -12.47 -8.84 -8.96
CA LYS A 36 -11.46 -9.20 -7.94
C LYS A 36 -11.49 -8.24 -6.77
N ILE A 37 -11.63 -6.93 -7.00
CA ILE A 37 -11.78 -5.94 -5.93
C ILE A 37 -13.06 -6.22 -5.13
N ARG A 38 -14.17 -6.55 -5.78
CA ARG A 38 -15.42 -6.93 -5.09
C ARG A 38 -15.24 -8.18 -4.25
N ALA A 39 -14.47 -9.16 -4.71
CA ALA A 39 -14.15 -10.35 -3.92
C ALA A 39 -13.32 -10.05 -2.65
N MET A 40 -12.57 -8.93 -2.62
CA MET A 40 -11.84 -8.46 -1.43
C MET A 40 -12.74 -7.74 -0.41
N ASN A 41 -14.04 -7.57 -0.68
CA ASN A 41 -14.95 -6.82 0.20
C ASN A 41 -15.02 -7.36 1.63
N SER A 42 -14.91 -8.68 1.81
CA SER A 42 -14.84 -9.29 3.14
C SER A 42 -13.61 -8.84 3.94
N ILE A 43 -12.47 -8.69 3.28
CA ILE A 43 -11.23 -8.19 3.88
C ILE A 43 -11.41 -6.73 4.31
N PHE A 44 -11.93 -5.87 3.41
CA PHE A 44 -12.19 -4.47 3.72
C PHE A 44 -13.13 -4.32 4.92
N LYS A 45 -14.23 -5.08 4.92
CA LYS A 45 -15.23 -5.04 5.98
C LYS A 45 -14.64 -5.47 7.33
N ARG A 46 -13.92 -6.59 7.37
CA ARG A 46 -13.29 -7.09 8.60
C ARG A 46 -12.31 -6.07 9.19
N SER A 47 -11.41 -5.54 8.38
CA SER A 47 -10.43 -4.53 8.86
C SER A 47 -11.13 -3.23 9.28
N TYR A 48 -12.26 -2.88 8.66
CA TYR A 48 -13.05 -1.71 9.01
C TYR A 48 -13.78 -1.90 10.35
N GLU A 49 -14.36 -3.06 10.60
CA GLU A 49 -15.02 -3.38 11.87
C GLU A 49 -14.03 -3.28 13.04
N GLN A 50 -12.81 -3.80 12.86
CA GLN A 50 -11.71 -3.64 13.82
C GLN A 50 -11.34 -2.16 14.04
N LEU A 51 -11.29 -1.37 12.96
CA LEU A 51 -11.00 0.06 13.05
C LEU A 51 -12.03 0.80 13.89
N VAL A 52 -13.32 0.52 13.66
CA VAL A 52 -14.42 1.12 14.42
C VAL A 52 -14.36 0.70 15.89
N GLU A 53 -14.12 -0.58 16.17
CA GLU A 53 -13.95 -1.11 17.53
C GLU A 53 -12.82 -0.39 18.27
N ASN A 54 -11.68 -0.17 17.61
CA ASN A 54 -10.51 0.49 18.19
C ASN A 54 -10.69 2.01 18.40
N LEU A 55 -11.50 2.66 17.55
CA LEU A 55 -11.71 4.10 17.59
C LEU A 55 -12.87 4.54 18.50
N LYS A 56 -13.89 3.70 18.67
CA LYS A 56 -15.05 4.00 19.51
C LYS A 56 -14.68 4.48 20.93
N PRO A 57 -13.85 3.76 21.72
CA PRO A 57 -13.49 4.22 23.06
C PRO A 57 -12.69 5.53 23.05
N LYS A 58 -11.84 5.75 22.05
CA LYS A 58 -11.07 7.00 21.91
C LYS A 58 -11.97 8.19 21.60
N ALA A 59 -12.97 7.98 20.74
CA ALA A 59 -13.96 8.98 20.42
C ALA A 59 -14.83 9.35 21.64
N GLU A 60 -15.27 8.35 22.41
CA GLU A 60 -16.04 8.55 23.65
C GLU A 60 -15.22 9.29 24.72
N ALA A 61 -13.90 9.04 24.79
CA ALA A 61 -12.98 9.73 25.69
C ALA A 61 -12.55 11.12 25.19
N GLY A 62 -12.93 11.52 23.96
CA GLY A 62 -12.47 12.78 23.36
C GLY A 62 -10.97 12.82 23.06
N GLU A 63 -10.33 11.65 22.90
CA GLU A 63 -8.90 11.54 22.67
C GLU A 63 -8.53 11.90 21.22
N PRO A 64 -7.48 12.69 21.00
CA PRO A 64 -6.97 12.95 19.66
C PRO A 64 -6.40 11.67 19.06
N ILE A 65 -6.61 11.48 17.76
CA ILE A 65 -6.06 10.35 17.01
C ILE A 65 -4.99 10.82 16.01
N GLU A 66 -3.93 10.03 15.87
CA GLU A 66 -2.95 10.22 14.81
C GLU A 66 -3.44 9.49 13.54
N PHE A 67 -3.95 10.26 12.59
CA PHE A 67 -4.67 9.73 11.43
C PHE A 67 -3.78 8.83 10.56
N LYS A 68 -2.50 9.18 10.38
CA LYS A 68 -1.58 8.41 9.56
C LYS A 68 -1.31 7.04 10.16
N GLN A 69 -1.20 6.94 11.48
CA GLN A 69 -0.99 5.68 12.20
C GLN A 69 -2.22 4.80 12.12
N VAL A 70 -3.40 5.36 12.43
CA VAL A 70 -4.68 4.63 12.48
C VAL A 70 -5.03 4.07 11.10
N PHE A 71 -5.12 4.94 10.08
CA PHE A 71 -5.48 4.50 8.74
C PHE A 71 -4.34 3.79 8.02
N GLY A 72 -3.10 4.06 8.41
CA GLY A 72 -1.92 3.30 7.96
C GLY A 72 -2.02 1.84 8.37
N ALA A 73 -2.33 1.56 9.64
CA ALA A 73 -2.53 0.19 10.13
C ALA A 73 -3.71 -0.50 9.42
N TYR A 74 -4.87 0.16 9.33
CA TYR A 74 -6.02 -0.34 8.57
C TYR A 74 -5.65 -0.75 7.13
N THR A 75 -4.90 0.11 6.42
CA THR A 75 -4.46 -0.15 5.05
C THR A 75 -3.44 -1.31 5.00
N MET A 76 -2.56 -1.43 6.00
CA MET A 76 -1.59 -2.53 6.07
C MET A 76 -2.28 -3.88 6.25
N ASP A 77 -3.34 -3.98 7.07
CA ASP A 77 -4.10 -5.23 7.24
C ASP A 77 -4.74 -5.68 5.92
N ILE A 78 -5.30 -4.73 5.18
CA ILE A 78 -5.88 -5.00 3.85
C ILE A 78 -4.80 -5.53 2.90
N ILE A 79 -3.64 -4.87 2.82
CA ILE A 79 -2.56 -5.28 1.91
C ILE A 79 -2.01 -6.65 2.31
N ALA A 80 -1.78 -6.88 3.61
CA ALA A 80 -1.32 -8.15 4.15
C ALA A 80 -2.28 -9.29 3.79
N SER A 81 -3.58 -9.10 4.01
CA SER A 81 -4.60 -10.11 3.76
C SER A 81 -4.85 -10.33 2.27
N ALA A 82 -5.06 -9.26 1.49
CA ALA A 82 -5.42 -9.38 0.08
C ALA A 82 -4.23 -9.77 -0.80
N GLY A 83 -3.03 -9.24 -0.50
CA GLY A 83 -1.83 -9.46 -1.30
C GLY A 83 -1.02 -10.69 -0.88
N PHE A 84 -1.02 -11.03 0.42
CA PHE A 84 -0.15 -12.07 0.98
C PHE A 84 -0.91 -13.17 1.73
N GLY A 85 -2.24 -13.06 1.89
CA GLY A 85 -3.03 -14.02 2.67
C GLY A 85 -2.72 -14.02 4.16
N LEU A 86 -2.12 -12.94 4.68
CA LEU A 86 -1.70 -12.84 6.07
C LEU A 86 -2.71 -12.07 6.92
N ASP A 87 -2.97 -12.57 8.12
CA ASP A 87 -3.69 -11.83 9.16
C ASP A 87 -2.68 -11.28 10.15
N VAL A 88 -2.47 -9.97 10.09
CA VAL A 88 -1.35 -9.29 10.74
C VAL A 88 -1.80 -8.47 11.97
N ASP A 89 -3.11 -8.16 12.05
CA ASP A 89 -3.74 -7.36 13.10
C ASP A 89 -2.89 -6.13 13.49
N SER A 90 -2.44 -5.36 12.49
CA SER A 90 -1.52 -4.25 12.66
C SER A 90 -2.13 -3.07 13.41
N GLN A 91 -3.45 -3.01 13.51
CA GLN A 91 -4.18 -2.01 14.27
C GLN A 91 -4.01 -2.19 15.78
N LYS A 92 -3.97 -3.43 16.27
CA LYS A 92 -3.71 -3.76 17.68
C LYS A 92 -2.23 -4.08 17.94
N ASN A 93 -1.52 -4.61 16.95
CA ASN A 93 -0.11 -5.03 17.04
C ASN A 93 0.80 -4.28 16.05
N PRO A 94 1.06 -2.97 16.25
CA PRO A 94 1.80 -2.15 15.29
C PRO A 94 3.28 -2.52 15.11
N GLU A 95 3.83 -3.35 16.01
CA GLU A 95 5.22 -3.80 16.04
C GLU A 95 5.45 -5.18 15.40
N ASN A 96 4.42 -5.78 14.80
CA ASN A 96 4.63 -7.02 14.08
C ASN A 96 5.63 -6.83 12.93
N LYS A 97 6.37 -7.90 12.60
CA LYS A 97 7.49 -7.83 11.63
C LYS A 97 7.04 -7.31 10.26
N PHE A 98 5.88 -7.76 9.77
CA PHE A 98 5.35 -7.34 8.47
C PHE A 98 5.12 -5.82 8.43
N THR A 99 4.42 -5.30 9.43
CA THR A 99 4.09 -3.87 9.57
C THR A 99 5.33 -3.02 9.75
N LYS A 100 6.29 -3.51 10.54
CA LYS A 100 7.57 -2.82 10.75
C LYS A 100 8.36 -2.67 9.44
N TYR A 101 8.52 -3.75 8.67
CA TYR A 101 9.23 -3.67 7.39
C TYR A 101 8.44 -2.89 6.33
N ALA A 102 7.11 -3.03 6.29
CA ALA A 102 6.26 -2.27 5.40
C ALA A 102 6.34 -0.76 5.68
N LYS A 103 6.31 -0.34 6.96
CA LYS A 103 6.49 1.07 7.34
C LYS A 103 7.79 1.65 6.82
N ILE A 104 8.89 0.89 6.87
CA ILE A 104 10.19 1.36 6.35
C ILE A 104 10.15 1.45 4.82
N LEU A 105 9.49 0.51 4.13
CA LEU A 105 9.30 0.57 2.68
C LEU A 105 8.47 1.78 2.26
N PHE A 106 7.42 2.10 3.02
CA PHE A 106 6.50 3.21 2.75
C PHE A 106 6.93 4.55 3.35
N ASP A 107 8.11 4.64 3.97
CA ASP A 107 8.68 5.91 4.46
C ASP A 107 9.25 6.75 3.29
N PHE A 108 8.35 7.19 2.43
CA PHE A 108 8.67 8.08 1.32
C PHE A 108 8.49 9.54 1.75
N LYS A 109 9.56 10.33 1.64
CA LYS A 109 9.44 11.79 1.65
C LYS A 109 8.53 12.21 0.49
N PHE A 110 7.58 13.12 0.74
CA PHE A 110 6.69 13.68 -0.29
C PHE A 110 7.44 14.16 -1.54
N SER A 111 8.66 14.69 -1.38
CA SER A 111 9.53 15.07 -2.49
C SER A 111 9.87 13.91 -3.44
N ARG A 112 10.05 12.68 -2.93
CA ARG A 112 10.30 11.49 -3.75
C ARG A 112 9.05 11.03 -4.48
N LEU A 113 7.86 11.19 -3.87
CA LEU A 113 6.59 10.86 -4.50
C LEU A 113 6.32 11.78 -5.71
N ILE A 114 6.60 13.08 -5.58
CA ILE A 114 6.49 14.05 -6.68
C ILE A 114 7.45 13.69 -7.83
N VAL A 115 8.68 13.27 -7.54
CA VAL A 115 9.65 12.82 -8.55
C VAL A 115 9.18 11.54 -9.27
N LEU A 116 8.53 10.61 -8.57
CA LEU A 116 7.95 9.41 -9.18
C LEU A 116 6.77 9.76 -10.10
N ILE A 117 5.85 10.61 -9.65
CA ILE A 117 4.68 11.03 -10.44
C ILE A 117 5.11 11.81 -11.70
N SER A 118 6.07 12.72 -11.57
CA SER A 118 6.60 13.47 -12.73
C SER A 118 7.25 12.56 -13.77
N LYS A 119 8.02 11.55 -13.36
CA LYS A 119 8.58 10.53 -14.28
C LYS A 119 7.49 9.72 -14.99
N LEU A 120 6.40 9.36 -14.30
CA LEU A 120 5.27 8.65 -14.89
C LEU A 120 4.52 9.51 -15.93
N ASN A 121 4.44 10.82 -15.72
CA ASN A 121 3.79 11.74 -16.65
C ASN A 121 4.65 12.06 -17.88
N ILE A 122 5.99 12.14 -17.73
CA ILE A 122 6.94 12.35 -18.84
C ILE A 122 6.91 11.19 -19.84
N ASN A 123 6.79 9.94 -19.37
CA ASN A 123 6.66 8.78 -20.26
C ASN A 123 5.37 8.82 -21.10
N LYS A 124 4.33 9.52 -20.64
CA LYS A 124 3.08 9.71 -21.39
C LYS A 124 3.25 10.75 -22.51
N ILE A 125 4.04 11.80 -22.27
CA ILE A 125 4.34 12.87 -23.25
C ILE A 125 5.22 12.33 -24.39
N ASN A 126 6.25 11.52 -24.07
CA ASN A 126 7.16 10.94 -25.07
C ASN A 126 6.50 9.86 -25.96
N LYS A 127 5.27 9.44 -25.66
CA LYS A 127 4.51 8.44 -26.44
C LYS A 127 3.48 9.08 -27.38
N ILE A 128 3.26 10.40 -27.27
CA ILE A 128 2.32 11.18 -28.09
C ILE A 128 3.07 11.93 -29.22
N ARG A 129 4.40 11.93 -29.19
CA ARG A 129 5.29 12.43 -30.24
C ARG A 129 5.98 11.25 -30.93
#